data_AF-A0A0T5Z4B6-F1
#
_entry.id   AF-A0A0T5Z4B6-F1
#
_cell.length_a   1.000
_cell.length_b   1.000
_cell.length_c   1.000
_cell.angle_alpha   90.00
_cell.angle_beta   90.00
_cell.angle_gamma   90.00
#
_symmetry.space_group_name_H-M   'P 1'
#
loop_
_entity.id
_entity.type
_entity.pdbx_description
1 polymer ?
#
loop_
_entity_poly.entity_id
_entity_poly.type
_entity_poly.pdbx_seq_one_letter_code
_entity_poly.pdbx_strand_id
1 'polypeptide(L)'
;MGHPAKKLETWNGVDPVCGMDVNPESPHRYTYNHIEYGFCSGSCLDKFRAQPEHYLKPSPDTDPVCGMEVSAESEYRFHFEGVEYRFCSEHCEKKFAVDPSAYLNDKEMDQAAEQEHADADSCHSCHHDHAAKAVAHPPVAGAVYTCPMHPEIQEAHPGPCPKCGMALEPMGEPVAVTRTEYTCPMHPEIVQEHPGNCPKCGMALEPRTIEVEEKNEELIDMNRRFWVSAMLALPLFLLAMVADLMPSWLPAGLSMKTVQWIEFTLATPVVLWGGWPFFVRGWQSVVSWNLNMFTLIGLGVAVAWIYSVVALLFPAIFPANMLHEGGTVPVYFEAAAVITALVLLGQVLELRARSRTNAAIKLLLGLAPNTARIVHADGTEDDIPLEQVMPGDILRVRPGEKVPVDGVVTDGSSAVDESMVTGEPIPVEKTRGESLIGATVNGTGSLLMQAEKVGSDTLLAQIVRMVSEAQRSRAPIQKLADIVAGYFVPAVVMIAVLTLIVWGFFGPEPRLAHAMINAVAVLIIACPCALGLATPMSIMVGTGKGATLGVLIKNAEALEIMEKVDTLVVDKTGTLTEGKPQLVS
;
A
#
# COMPACT_ATOMS: atom_id res chain seq x y z
N MET A 1 37.16 -1.14 54.89
CA MET A 1 37.04 -1.71 53.53
C MET A 1 35.57 -1.85 53.21
N GLY A 2 35.14 -1.27 52.08
CA GLY A 2 33.75 -1.32 51.60
C GLY A 2 33.16 0.07 51.35
N HIS A 3 33.62 0.76 50.30
CA HIS A 3 32.92 1.93 49.75
C HIS A 3 31.53 1.51 49.21
N PRO A 4 30.48 2.33 49.39
CA PRO A 4 29.18 2.07 48.78
C PRO A 4 29.28 2.28 47.25
N ALA A 5 28.71 1.35 46.49
CA ALA A 5 28.64 1.42 45.03
C ALA A 5 27.86 2.69 44.60
N LYS A 6 28.51 3.52 43.78
CA LYS A 6 27.92 4.70 43.13
C LYS A 6 26.77 4.21 42.22
N LYS A 7 25.57 4.78 42.36
CA LYS A 7 24.46 4.61 41.40
C LYS A 7 24.97 4.95 39.99
N LEU A 8 24.83 4.03 39.05
CA LEU A 8 25.10 4.27 37.63
C LEU A 8 24.03 5.22 37.07
N GLU A 9 24.44 6.25 36.35
CA GLU A 9 23.55 7.16 35.62
C GLU A 9 22.82 6.37 34.51
N THR A 10 21.49 6.51 34.43
CA THR A 10 20.66 5.76 33.47
C THR A 10 20.38 6.60 32.24
N TRP A 11 20.67 6.04 31.08
CA TRP A 11 20.25 6.54 29.76
C TRP A 11 18.71 6.71 29.69
N ASN A 12 18.27 7.76 29.01
CA ASN A 12 16.88 8.26 28.99
C ASN A 12 15.96 7.55 27.98
N GLY A 13 16.45 6.51 27.28
CA GLY A 13 15.65 5.75 26.30
C GLY A 13 15.71 6.29 24.87
N VAL A 14 16.48 7.35 24.60
CA VAL A 14 16.55 8.02 23.29
C VAL A 14 17.90 7.76 22.62
N ASP A 15 17.90 7.35 21.34
CA ASP A 15 19.11 7.13 20.55
C ASP A 15 19.91 8.45 20.39
N PRO A 16 21.16 8.55 20.89
CA PRO A 16 21.95 9.78 20.83
C PRO A 16 22.33 10.25 19.41
N VAL A 17 22.24 9.39 18.40
CA VAL A 17 22.64 9.69 17.02
C VAL A 17 21.48 10.24 16.20
N CYS A 18 20.26 9.79 16.46
CA CYS A 18 19.09 10.13 15.63
C CYS A 18 17.87 10.65 16.41
N GLY A 19 17.89 10.62 17.75
CA GLY A 19 16.80 11.13 18.58
C GLY A 19 15.55 10.24 18.65
N MET A 20 15.59 9.01 18.11
CA MET A 20 14.45 8.09 18.18
C MET A 20 14.35 7.41 19.54
N ASP A 21 13.13 7.19 20.03
CA ASP A 21 12.88 6.32 21.17
C ASP A 21 13.31 4.88 20.85
N VAL A 22 14.09 4.30 21.75
CA VAL A 22 14.64 2.95 21.58
C VAL A 22 13.96 2.01 22.55
N ASN A 23 13.39 0.94 22.00
CA ASN A 23 12.80 -0.14 22.79
C ASN A 23 13.83 -0.67 23.81
N PRO A 24 13.46 -0.81 25.10
CA PRO A 24 14.30 -1.40 26.14
C PRO A 24 14.84 -2.80 25.81
N GLU A 25 14.26 -3.55 24.86
CA GLU A 25 14.76 -4.86 24.42
C GLU A 25 15.65 -4.81 23.15
N SER A 26 16.05 -3.62 22.68
CA SER A 26 16.89 -3.48 21.48
C SER A 26 18.21 -4.25 21.63
N PRO A 27 18.62 -5.06 20.63
CA PRO A 27 19.90 -5.75 20.62
C PRO A 27 21.08 -4.82 20.34
N HIS A 28 20.82 -3.57 19.92
CA HIS A 28 21.84 -2.58 19.59
C HIS A 28 22.16 -1.71 20.80
N ARG A 29 23.16 -2.11 21.59
CA ARG A 29 23.58 -1.43 22.82
C ARG A 29 25.09 -1.19 22.86
N TYR A 30 25.50 -0.12 23.52
CA TYR A 30 26.91 0.19 23.74
C TYR A 30 27.13 0.92 25.06
N THR A 31 28.13 0.46 25.83
CA THR A 31 28.50 1.10 27.10
C THR A 31 29.64 2.08 26.88
N TYR A 32 29.43 3.35 27.23
CA TYR A 32 30.43 4.40 27.18
C TYR A 32 30.35 5.25 28.47
N ASN A 33 31.49 5.55 29.09
CA ASN A 33 31.57 6.27 30.39
C ASN A 33 30.65 5.73 31.51
N HIS A 34 30.55 4.40 31.64
CA HIS A 34 29.71 3.72 32.63
C HIS A 34 28.19 3.90 32.45
N ILE A 35 27.73 4.41 31.30
CA ILE A 35 26.32 4.49 30.91
C ILE A 35 26.11 3.56 29.71
N GLU A 36 25.05 2.74 29.74
CA GLU A 36 24.65 1.90 28.61
C GLU A 36 23.62 2.63 27.75
N TYR A 37 23.99 2.92 26.50
CA TYR A 37 23.14 3.57 25.50
C TYR A 37 22.50 2.51 24.60
N GLY A 38 21.21 2.67 24.30
CA GLY A 38 20.50 1.89 23.29
C GLY A 38 20.40 2.65 21.96
N PHE A 39 20.39 1.90 20.85
CA PHE A 39 20.30 2.44 19.50
C PHE A 39 19.13 1.80 18.73
N CYS A 40 18.52 2.57 17.82
CA CYS A 40 17.39 2.14 17.01
C CYS A 40 17.80 1.15 15.90
N SER A 41 19.08 1.19 15.49
CA SER A 41 19.61 0.38 14.40
C SER A 41 21.12 0.13 14.56
N GLY A 42 21.62 -0.91 13.89
CA GLY A 42 23.07 -1.16 13.80
C GLY A 42 23.86 0.01 13.19
N SER A 43 23.26 0.79 12.29
CA SER A 43 23.92 1.96 11.69
C SER A 43 24.15 3.10 12.70
N CYS A 44 23.18 3.36 13.58
CA CYS A 44 23.33 4.37 14.64
C CYS A 44 24.37 3.93 15.68
N LEU A 45 24.36 2.64 16.04
CA LEU A 45 25.41 2.03 16.88
C LEU A 45 26.82 2.22 16.29
N ASP A 46 26.99 1.97 15.00
CA ASP A 46 28.30 2.08 14.33
C ASP A 46 28.79 3.53 14.26
N LYS A 47 27.88 4.49 13.99
CA LYS A 47 28.19 5.93 14.00
C LYS A 47 28.59 6.43 15.39
N PHE A 48 27.87 6.00 16.42
CA PHE A 48 28.18 6.36 17.81
C PHE A 48 29.53 5.77 18.25
N ARG A 49 29.81 4.50 17.91
CA ARG A 49 31.10 3.86 18.21
C ARG A 49 32.28 4.56 17.54
N ALA A 50 32.07 5.12 16.35
CA ALA A 50 33.12 5.82 15.62
C ALA A 50 33.53 7.12 16.32
N GLN A 51 32.57 7.90 16.85
CA GLN A 51 32.84 9.20 17.49
C GLN A 51 31.88 9.50 18.66
N PRO A 52 31.98 8.81 19.81
CA PRO A 52 31.02 8.94 20.91
C PRO A 52 30.95 10.36 21.48
N GLU A 53 32.08 11.06 21.56
CA GLU A 53 32.16 12.41 22.13
C GLU A 53 31.40 13.47 21.33
N HIS A 54 31.24 13.27 20.02
CA HIS A 54 30.53 14.19 19.14
C HIS A 54 29.02 14.24 19.45
N TYR A 55 28.47 13.11 19.90
CA TYR A 55 27.05 12.96 20.23
C TYR A 55 26.76 13.17 21.73
N LEU A 56 27.79 13.44 22.55
CA LEU A 56 27.69 13.53 24.01
C LEU A 56 28.16 14.86 24.62
N LYS A 57 28.66 15.81 23.82
CA LYS A 57 29.09 17.12 24.33
C LYS A 57 28.15 18.23 23.84
N PRO A 58 27.62 19.10 24.72
CA PRO A 58 27.14 20.40 24.30
C PRO A 58 28.35 21.23 23.87
N SER A 59 28.35 21.69 22.62
CA SER A 59 29.45 22.50 22.07
C SER A 59 29.48 23.88 22.76
N PRO A 60 30.64 24.38 23.21
CA PRO A 60 30.80 25.75 23.75
C PRO A 60 30.58 26.86 22.71
N ASP A 61 30.35 26.47 21.45
CA ASP A 61 29.98 27.36 20.35
C ASP A 61 28.45 27.40 20.14
N THR A 62 27.65 27.02 21.15
CA THR A 62 26.18 27.03 21.09
C THR A 62 25.61 27.89 22.22
N ASP A 63 24.71 28.81 21.89
CA ASP A 63 24.04 29.68 22.86
C ASP A 63 23.11 28.83 23.77
N PRO A 64 23.33 28.78 25.10
CA PRO A 64 22.53 27.95 26.01
C PRO A 64 21.06 28.35 26.13
N VAL A 65 20.70 29.59 25.75
CA VAL A 65 19.33 30.12 25.89
C VAL A 65 18.49 29.81 24.67
N CYS A 66 19.08 29.73 23.48
CA CYS A 66 18.33 29.57 22.23
C CYS A 66 18.84 28.46 21.30
N GLY A 67 20.00 27.85 21.59
CA GLY A 67 20.56 26.74 20.82
C GLY A 67 21.22 27.14 19.49
N MET A 68 21.42 28.43 19.20
CA MET A 68 22.09 28.88 17.97
C MET A 68 23.61 28.70 18.06
N GLU A 69 24.27 28.34 16.95
CA GLU A 69 25.73 28.37 16.87
C GLU A 69 26.25 29.82 16.93
N VAL A 70 27.22 30.07 17.80
CA VAL A 70 27.79 31.39 18.08
C VAL A 70 29.25 31.42 17.63
N SER A 71 29.61 32.45 16.87
CA SER A 71 30.99 32.61 16.40
C SER A 71 31.96 32.88 17.57
N ALA A 72 33.22 32.46 17.41
CA ALA A 72 34.25 32.63 18.45
C ALA A 72 34.61 34.10 18.77
N GLU A 73 34.13 35.03 17.94
CA GLU A 73 34.35 36.48 18.05
C GLU A 73 33.15 37.22 18.66
N SER A 74 32.12 36.52 19.14
CA SER A 74 30.95 37.18 19.75
C SER A 74 31.35 38.13 20.88
N GLU A 75 30.76 39.33 20.87
CA GLU A 75 30.92 40.37 21.89
C GLU A 75 30.12 40.05 23.16
N TYR A 76 29.16 39.12 23.10
CA TYR A 76 28.27 38.75 24.20
C TYR A 76 28.77 37.48 24.90
N ARG A 77 29.35 37.66 26.09
CA ARG A 77 30.03 36.59 26.85
C ARG A 77 29.72 36.69 28.34
N PHE A 78 29.47 35.55 28.96
CA PHE A 78 29.16 35.48 30.39
C PHE A 78 29.95 34.36 31.06
N HIS A 79 30.63 34.69 32.17
CA HIS A 79 31.42 33.74 32.92
C HIS A 79 30.63 33.20 34.11
N PHE A 80 30.39 31.88 34.13
CA PHE A 80 29.70 31.21 35.23
C PHE A 80 30.40 29.88 35.56
N GLU A 81 30.60 29.60 36.86
CA GLU A 81 31.28 28.40 37.39
C GLU A 81 32.63 28.03 36.72
N GLY A 82 33.40 29.03 36.28
CA GLY A 82 34.72 28.81 35.68
C GLY A 82 34.71 28.49 34.18
N VAL A 83 33.54 28.56 33.54
CA VAL A 83 33.35 28.39 32.08
C VAL A 83 32.90 29.72 31.46
N GLU A 84 33.41 30.05 30.27
CA GLU A 84 32.96 31.21 29.47
C GLU A 84 31.86 30.73 28.51
N TYR A 85 30.65 31.27 28.66
CA TYR A 85 29.53 31.02 27.75
C TYR A 85 29.41 32.17 26.74
N ARG A 86 29.02 31.85 25.51
CA ARG A 86 28.88 32.80 24.40
C ARG A 86 27.43 32.84 23.94
N PHE A 87 26.97 34.04 23.59
CA PHE A 87 25.58 34.26 23.23
C PHE A 87 25.46 34.89 21.84
N CYS A 88 24.37 34.57 21.14
CA CYS A 88 24.07 35.09 19.81
C CYS A 88 23.62 36.57 19.85
N SER A 89 23.15 37.04 21.02
CA SER A 89 22.62 38.38 21.21
C SER A 89 22.70 38.83 22.68
N GLU A 90 22.71 40.15 22.88
CA GLU A 90 22.62 40.77 24.22
C GLU A 90 21.39 40.31 25.01
N HIS A 91 20.30 39.95 24.33
CA HIS A 91 19.08 39.44 24.97
C HIS A 91 19.29 38.06 25.61
N CYS A 92 20.01 37.16 24.92
CA CYS A 92 20.30 35.83 25.43
C CYS A 92 21.31 35.88 26.58
N GLU A 93 22.34 36.73 26.49
CA GLU A 93 23.28 36.98 27.58
C GLU A 93 22.57 37.49 28.84
N LYS A 94 21.67 38.47 28.70
CA LYS A 94 20.93 39.03 29.84
C LYS A 94 19.97 38.01 30.45
N LYS A 95 19.29 37.19 29.65
CA LYS A 95 18.43 36.11 30.17
C LYS A 95 19.23 35.08 30.95
N PHE A 96 20.39 34.68 30.43
CA PHE A 96 21.28 33.76 31.10
C PHE A 96 21.85 34.34 32.40
N ALA A 97 22.21 35.63 32.40
CA ALA A 97 22.75 36.30 33.59
C ALA A 97 21.75 36.41 34.75
N VAL A 98 20.44 36.38 34.46
CA VAL A 98 19.37 36.45 35.46
C VAL A 98 19.22 35.13 36.23
N ASP A 99 19.28 33.99 35.54
CA ASP A 99 19.25 32.67 36.18
C ASP A 99 20.02 31.63 35.34
N PRO A 100 21.36 31.56 35.51
CA PRO A 100 22.20 30.65 34.73
C PRO A 100 21.84 29.17 34.94
N SER A 101 21.41 28.82 36.16
CA SER A 101 21.13 27.44 36.58
C SER A 101 19.96 26.82 35.81
N ALA A 102 18.98 27.64 35.43
CA ALA A 102 17.79 27.21 34.71
C ALA A 102 18.08 26.75 33.27
N TYR A 103 19.13 27.28 32.65
CA TYR A 103 19.55 26.93 31.29
C TYR A 103 20.66 25.86 31.26
N LEU A 104 21.19 25.49 32.42
CA LEU A 104 22.29 24.52 32.55
C LEU A 104 21.87 23.18 33.14
N ASN A 105 20.63 23.05 33.64
CA ASN A 105 20.09 21.80 34.16
C ASN A 105 19.05 21.20 33.19
N ASP A 106 19.30 19.99 32.70
CA ASP A 106 18.44 19.18 31.81
C ASP A 106 17.10 18.73 32.42
N LYS A 107 16.61 19.40 33.47
CA LYS A 107 15.36 19.09 34.14
C LYS A 107 14.62 20.38 34.48
N GLU A 108 13.78 20.82 33.54
CA GLU A 108 12.55 21.63 33.69
C GLU A 108 12.31 22.52 32.47
N MET A 109 12.34 21.96 31.26
CA MET A 109 12.02 22.70 30.02
C MET A 109 10.58 22.51 29.52
N ASP A 110 9.66 22.06 30.39
CA ASP A 110 8.27 21.74 30.00
C ASP A 110 7.16 22.45 30.78
N GLN A 111 7.43 23.38 31.72
CA GLN A 111 6.36 24.01 32.52
C GLN A 111 6.50 25.51 32.83
N ALA A 112 7.34 26.27 32.12
CA ALA A 112 7.51 27.72 32.37
C ALA A 112 6.86 28.64 31.32
N ALA A 113 5.86 28.17 30.56
CA ALA A 113 5.17 28.98 29.54
C ALA A 113 3.67 29.21 29.81
N GLU A 114 3.12 28.77 30.95
CA GLU A 114 1.71 28.99 31.30
C GLU A 114 1.57 29.46 32.74
N GLN A 115 1.89 30.73 33.01
CA GLN A 115 1.28 31.56 34.05
C GLN A 115 2.02 32.90 34.13
N GLU A 116 1.50 33.92 33.45
CA GLU A 116 1.44 35.31 33.92
C GLU A 116 0.93 36.22 32.78
N HIS A 117 -0.39 36.47 32.75
CA HIS A 117 -0.95 37.77 32.35
C HIS A 117 -2.39 37.86 32.87
N ALA A 118 -2.51 38.24 34.13
CA ALA A 118 -3.66 38.95 34.66
C ALA A 118 -3.15 40.25 35.31
N ASP A 119 -3.90 41.32 35.11
CA ASP A 119 -3.83 42.65 35.74
C ASP A 119 -2.90 43.73 35.14
N ALA A 120 -3.52 44.49 34.22
CA ALA A 120 -3.86 45.92 34.30
C ALA A 120 -2.78 47.04 34.44
N ASP A 121 -2.89 47.98 33.48
CA ASP A 121 -2.78 49.45 33.58
C ASP A 121 -1.50 50.12 34.13
N SER A 122 -0.75 50.79 33.23
CA SER A 122 -0.71 52.28 33.18
C SER A 122 0.37 52.84 32.23
N CYS A 123 -0.08 53.74 31.36
CA CYS A 123 0.52 54.98 30.84
C CYS A 123 1.94 55.10 30.22
N HIS A 124 1.93 55.81 29.07
CA HIS A 124 2.89 56.77 28.49
C HIS A 124 3.95 56.35 27.44
N SER A 125 3.55 56.54 26.17
CA SER A 125 4.18 57.34 25.09
C SER A 125 5.67 57.17 24.72
N CYS A 126 5.94 56.73 23.48
CA CYS A 126 6.56 57.50 22.36
C CYS A 126 7.35 56.64 21.34
N HIS A 127 7.09 56.91 20.05
CA HIS A 127 7.94 56.82 18.84
C HIS A 127 8.33 55.49 18.14
N HIS A 128 7.81 55.41 16.89
CA HIS A 128 8.39 55.02 15.59
C HIS A 128 8.94 53.62 15.26
N ASP A 129 8.45 53.17 14.09
CA ASP A 129 9.00 52.25 13.07
C ASP A 129 9.18 50.76 13.43
N HIS A 130 8.48 49.88 12.69
CA HIS A 130 9.07 48.86 11.82
C HIS A 130 8.07 47.77 11.37
N ALA A 131 8.23 47.39 10.09
CA ALA A 131 8.14 46.04 9.52
C ALA A 131 7.10 45.05 10.08
N ALA A 132 6.14 44.68 9.24
CA ALA A 132 5.19 43.61 9.48
C ALA A 132 5.93 42.26 9.68
N LYS A 133 5.83 41.71 10.90
CA LYS A 133 6.25 40.36 11.28
C LYS A 133 5.36 39.34 10.57
N ALA A 134 5.98 38.37 9.89
CA ALA A 134 5.34 37.14 9.46
C ALA A 134 4.92 36.34 10.70
N VAL A 135 3.65 35.95 10.76
CA VAL A 135 3.10 35.12 11.83
C VAL A 135 3.39 33.66 11.49
N ALA A 136 4.19 32.99 12.31
CA ALA A 136 4.45 31.55 12.22
C ALA A 136 3.35 30.79 12.99
N HIS A 137 2.71 29.82 12.34
CA HIS A 137 1.76 28.91 13.00
C HIS A 137 2.50 27.80 13.76
N PRO A 138 1.95 27.33 14.90
CA PRO A 138 2.55 26.24 15.68
C PRO A 138 2.52 24.90 14.91
N PRO A 139 3.52 24.02 15.12
CA PRO A 139 3.62 22.73 14.42
C PRO A 139 2.50 21.77 14.82
N VAL A 140 2.00 21.00 13.85
CA VAL A 140 1.06 19.90 14.08
C VAL A 140 1.87 18.66 14.45
N ALA A 141 1.66 18.10 15.63
CA ALA A 141 2.40 16.93 16.11
C ALA A 141 2.22 15.72 15.17
N GLY A 142 3.32 15.22 14.60
CA GLY A 142 3.35 14.02 13.75
C GLY A 142 3.24 14.26 12.23
N ALA A 143 3.16 15.50 11.76
CA ALA A 143 3.11 15.80 10.32
C ALA A 143 4.51 15.73 9.67
N VAL A 144 4.61 15.10 8.49
CA VAL A 144 5.81 15.11 7.64
C VAL A 144 5.70 16.28 6.68
N TYR A 145 6.68 17.19 6.66
CA TYR A 145 6.72 18.38 5.82
C TYR A 145 7.57 18.14 4.57
N THR A 146 7.12 18.60 3.40
CA THR A 146 7.82 18.42 2.12
C THR A 146 7.90 19.71 1.31
N CYS A 147 8.89 19.81 0.43
CA CYS A 147 9.05 20.95 -0.46
C CYS A 147 8.22 20.74 -1.74
N PRO A 148 7.35 21.69 -2.14
CA PRO A 148 6.56 21.58 -3.37
C PRO A 148 7.41 21.35 -4.64
N MET A 149 8.63 21.87 -4.65
CA MET A 149 9.58 21.79 -5.77
C MET A 149 10.58 20.63 -5.66
N HIS A 150 10.74 20.04 -4.46
CA HIS A 150 11.67 18.96 -4.19
C HIS A 150 10.99 17.90 -3.30
N PRO A 151 10.04 17.11 -3.85
CA PRO A 151 9.24 16.16 -3.09
C PRO A 151 10.06 15.04 -2.41
N GLU A 152 11.30 14.85 -2.84
CA GLU A 152 12.27 13.96 -2.19
C GLU A 152 12.75 14.45 -0.81
N ILE A 153 12.49 15.72 -0.47
CA ILE A 153 12.81 16.30 0.83
C ILE A 153 11.59 16.13 1.74
N GLN A 154 11.76 15.34 2.80
CA GLN A 154 10.76 15.07 3.82
C GLN A 154 11.39 15.33 5.19
N GLU A 155 10.87 16.30 5.93
CA GLU A 155 11.35 16.67 7.25
C GLU A 155 10.22 16.55 8.29
N ALA A 156 10.57 16.22 9.53
CA ALA A 156 9.59 16.08 10.61
C ALA A 156 9.16 17.43 11.23
N HIS A 157 9.73 18.53 10.74
CA HIS A 157 9.51 19.87 11.27
C HIS A 157 9.31 20.89 10.14
N PRO A 158 8.53 21.96 10.38
CA PRO A 158 8.46 23.08 9.45
C PRO A 158 9.84 23.76 9.34
N GLY A 159 10.26 24.07 8.12
CA GLY A 159 11.57 24.66 7.86
C GLY A 159 11.76 25.08 6.41
N PRO A 160 12.84 25.79 6.07
CA PRO A 160 13.20 26.07 4.69
C PRO A 160 13.82 24.84 4.03
N CYS A 161 13.41 24.54 2.81
CA CYS A 161 13.92 23.45 2.00
C CYS A 161 15.45 23.61 1.78
N PRO A 162 16.28 22.60 2.09
CA PRO A 162 17.72 22.68 1.94
C PRO A 162 18.21 22.80 0.49
N LYS A 163 17.35 22.55 -0.51
CA LYS A 163 17.70 22.70 -1.93
C LYS A 163 17.32 24.06 -2.53
N CYS A 164 16.17 24.63 -2.16
CA CYS A 164 15.67 25.87 -2.79
C CYS A 164 15.27 26.97 -1.82
N GLY A 165 15.33 26.75 -0.52
CA GLY A 165 14.98 27.73 0.51
C GLY A 165 13.49 28.03 0.65
N MET A 166 12.61 27.38 -0.13
CA MET A 166 11.15 27.50 0.05
C MET A 166 10.67 26.83 1.33
N ALA A 167 9.64 27.36 1.97
CA ALA A 167 9.05 26.74 3.16
C ALA A 167 8.50 25.34 2.86
N LEU A 168 8.76 24.39 3.76
CA LEU A 168 8.24 23.04 3.69
C LEU A 168 6.76 23.03 4.15
N GLU A 169 5.92 22.32 3.40
CA GLU A 169 4.47 22.22 3.61
C GLU A 169 4.11 20.85 4.19
N PRO A 170 3.17 20.76 5.15
CA PRO A 170 2.77 19.48 5.75
C PRO A 170 2.09 18.58 4.71
N MET A 171 2.55 17.34 4.58
CA MET A 171 1.84 16.26 3.88
C MET A 171 0.59 15.90 4.69
N GLY A 172 -0.57 16.34 4.22
CA GLY A 172 -1.86 15.98 4.80
C GLY A 172 -2.27 14.55 4.47
N GLU A 173 -2.99 13.91 5.40
CA GLU A 173 -3.63 12.61 5.18
C GLU A 173 -4.61 12.64 4.01
N PRO A 174 -4.73 11.56 3.24
CA PRO A 174 -5.60 11.46 2.08
C PRO A 174 -7.08 11.39 2.46
N VAL A 175 -7.87 12.12 1.68
CA VAL A 175 -9.33 12.28 1.78
C VAL A 175 -10.06 10.94 1.72
N ALA A 176 -10.85 10.64 2.76
CA ALA A 176 -11.81 9.55 2.78
C ALA A 176 -13.08 9.95 2.01
N VAL A 177 -13.27 9.41 0.81
CA VAL A 177 -14.53 9.58 0.05
C VAL A 177 -15.62 8.74 0.72
N THR A 178 -16.74 9.36 1.09
CA THR A 178 -17.79 8.82 1.97
C THR A 178 -18.66 7.68 1.40
N ARG A 179 -18.31 7.10 0.24
CA ARG A 179 -18.97 5.89 -0.29
C ARG A 179 -17.98 5.02 -1.07
N THR A 180 -17.55 3.94 -0.42
CA THR A 180 -16.73 2.89 -1.04
C THR A 180 -17.64 1.94 -1.82
N GLU A 181 -17.80 2.19 -3.12
CA GLU A 181 -18.44 1.24 -4.04
C GLU A 181 -17.47 0.12 -4.39
N TYR A 182 -17.92 -1.14 -4.44
CA TYR A 182 -17.09 -2.29 -4.79
C TYR A 182 -17.39 -2.74 -6.23
N THR A 183 -16.36 -2.99 -7.02
CA THR A 183 -16.47 -3.44 -8.41
C THR A 183 -15.67 -4.70 -8.65
N CYS A 184 -16.14 -5.55 -9.57
CA CYS A 184 -15.35 -6.72 -9.95
C CYS A 184 -14.24 -6.30 -10.93
N PRO A 185 -12.96 -6.67 -10.69
CA PRO A 185 -11.87 -6.40 -11.64
C PRO A 185 -12.09 -7.07 -13.01
N MET A 186 -12.84 -8.19 -13.04
CA MET A 186 -13.19 -8.92 -14.27
C MET A 186 -14.49 -8.45 -14.92
N HIS A 187 -15.39 -7.84 -14.15
CA HIS A 187 -16.73 -7.44 -14.58
C HIS A 187 -17.02 -6.02 -14.08
N PRO A 188 -16.46 -4.99 -14.73
CA PRO A 188 -16.59 -3.60 -14.30
C PRO A 188 -18.05 -3.10 -14.29
N GLU A 189 -18.93 -3.77 -15.04
CA GLU A 189 -20.37 -3.52 -15.00
C GLU A 189 -21.06 -3.96 -13.70
N ILE A 190 -20.39 -4.73 -12.84
CA ILE A 190 -20.89 -5.17 -11.54
C ILE A 190 -20.36 -4.21 -10.48
N VAL A 191 -21.25 -3.36 -9.99
CA VAL A 191 -21.01 -2.43 -8.89
C VAL A 191 -21.92 -2.82 -7.74
N GLN A 192 -21.37 -2.97 -6.54
CA GLN A 192 -22.10 -3.28 -5.31
C GLN A 192 -21.68 -2.32 -4.21
N GLU A 193 -22.57 -2.05 -3.26
CA GLU A 193 -22.29 -1.16 -2.12
C GLU A 193 -21.57 -1.89 -0.96
N HIS A 194 -21.32 -3.19 -1.09
CA HIS A 194 -20.70 -4.02 -0.06
C HIS A 194 -19.57 -4.87 -0.62
N PRO A 195 -18.58 -5.26 0.22
CA PRO A 195 -17.60 -6.27 -0.16
C PRO A 195 -18.32 -7.60 -0.43
N GLY A 196 -17.81 -8.39 -1.35
CA GLY A 196 -18.47 -9.62 -1.77
C GLY A 196 -17.81 -10.27 -2.97
N ASN A 197 -18.45 -11.30 -3.52
CA ASN A 197 -18.01 -11.95 -4.74
C ASN A 197 -18.84 -11.47 -5.93
N CYS A 198 -18.18 -11.34 -7.08
CA CYS A 198 -18.81 -11.07 -8.35
C CYS A 198 -19.76 -12.21 -8.74
N PRO A 199 -21.05 -11.94 -9.01
CA PRO A 199 -22.02 -12.97 -9.42
C PRO A 199 -21.71 -13.61 -10.78
N LYS A 200 -20.86 -12.99 -11.62
CA LYS A 200 -20.47 -13.54 -12.92
C LYS A 200 -19.24 -14.45 -12.86
N CYS A 201 -18.13 -14.02 -12.28
CA CYS A 201 -16.90 -14.83 -12.22
C CYS A 201 -16.54 -15.38 -10.84
N GLY A 202 -17.23 -14.96 -9.77
CA GLY A 202 -16.92 -15.37 -8.40
C GLY A 202 -15.67 -14.74 -7.79
N MET A 203 -14.98 -13.82 -8.49
CA MET A 203 -13.86 -13.06 -7.91
C MET A 203 -14.34 -12.06 -6.86
N ALA A 204 -13.53 -11.77 -5.86
CA ALA A 204 -13.82 -10.73 -4.88
C ALA A 204 -13.98 -9.37 -5.56
N LEU A 205 -14.90 -8.56 -5.04
CA LEU A 205 -15.12 -7.19 -5.47
C LEU A 205 -14.10 -6.29 -4.77
N GLU A 206 -13.45 -5.43 -5.54
CA GLU A 206 -12.44 -4.48 -5.07
C GLU A 206 -13.07 -3.09 -4.91
N PRO A 207 -12.70 -2.31 -3.88
CA PRO A 207 -13.22 -0.95 -3.69
C PRO A 207 -12.81 -0.04 -4.86
N ARG A 208 -13.75 0.79 -5.31
CA ARG A 208 -13.59 1.80 -6.38
C ARG A 208 -12.83 3.03 -5.90
N THR A 209 -12.85 3.30 -4.60
CA THR A 209 -12.13 4.39 -3.95
C THR A 209 -10.76 3.89 -3.51
N ILE A 210 -9.73 4.69 -3.81
CA ILE A 210 -8.34 4.36 -3.48
C ILE A 210 -8.11 4.79 -2.03
N GLU A 211 -8.50 3.96 -1.06
CA GLU A 211 -8.07 4.17 0.33
C GLU A 211 -6.55 3.91 0.44
N VAL A 212 -5.87 4.78 1.19
CA VAL A 212 -4.40 4.87 1.14
C VAL A 212 -3.69 3.83 2.01
N GLU A 213 -4.38 3.15 2.91
CA GLU A 213 -3.80 2.00 3.61
C GLU A 213 -4.68 0.77 3.44
N GLU A 214 -4.19 -0.24 2.72
CA GLU A 214 -4.78 -1.58 2.84
C GLU A 214 -3.68 -2.63 2.82
N LYS A 215 -3.40 -3.19 4.00
CA LYS A 215 -2.99 -4.60 4.07
C LYS A 215 -4.01 -5.36 3.25
N ASN A 216 -3.58 -6.01 2.18
CA ASN A 216 -4.46 -6.76 1.32
C ASN A 216 -4.96 -7.99 2.11
N GLU A 217 -6.05 -7.83 2.88
CA GLU A 217 -6.54 -8.81 3.86
C GLU A 217 -6.85 -10.15 3.19
N GLU A 218 -7.31 -10.12 1.93
CA GLU A 218 -7.53 -11.30 1.11
C GLU A 218 -6.23 -12.05 0.81
N LEU A 219 -5.14 -11.34 0.49
CA LEU A 219 -3.83 -11.97 0.30
C LEU A 219 -3.35 -12.64 1.59
N ILE A 220 -3.59 -12.02 2.75
CA ILE A 220 -3.23 -12.60 4.05
C ILE A 220 -4.05 -13.86 4.32
N ASP A 221 -5.37 -13.83 4.09
CA ASP A 221 -6.24 -15.00 4.28
C ASP A 221 -5.86 -16.15 3.34
N MET A 222 -5.68 -15.87 2.05
CA MET A 222 -5.29 -16.88 1.05
C MET A 222 -3.89 -17.43 1.31
N ASN A 223 -2.94 -16.60 1.72
CA ASN A 223 -1.60 -17.05 2.07
C ASN A 223 -1.61 -17.95 3.32
N ARG A 224 -2.42 -17.62 4.33
CA ARG A 224 -2.63 -18.48 5.51
C ARG A 224 -3.25 -19.82 5.11
N ARG A 225 -4.32 -19.81 4.30
CA ARG A 225 -4.96 -21.04 3.80
C ARG A 225 -4.00 -21.90 3.00
N PHE A 226 -3.20 -21.29 2.12
CA PHE A 226 -2.18 -21.98 1.33
C PHE A 226 -1.16 -22.67 2.23
N TRP A 227 -0.51 -21.96 3.14
CA TRP A 227 0.55 -22.53 3.98
C TRP A 227 0.04 -23.64 4.90
N VAL A 228 -1.13 -23.45 5.53
CA VAL A 228 -1.75 -24.50 6.35
C VAL A 228 -2.12 -25.70 5.49
N SER A 229 -2.71 -25.49 4.31
CA SER A 229 -3.10 -26.56 3.40
C SER A 229 -1.89 -27.33 2.86
N ALA A 230 -0.83 -26.63 2.49
CA ALA A 230 0.41 -27.24 2.00
C ALA A 230 1.12 -28.04 3.09
N MET A 231 1.13 -27.53 4.33
CA MET A 231 1.72 -28.23 5.48
C MET A 231 1.00 -29.55 5.79
N LEU A 232 -0.31 -29.64 5.54
CA LEU A 232 -1.09 -30.86 5.74
C LEU A 232 -1.09 -31.78 4.49
N ALA A 233 -1.15 -31.20 3.30
CA ALA A 233 -1.17 -31.94 2.04
C ALA A 233 0.17 -32.60 1.72
N LEU A 234 1.30 -31.99 2.09
CA LEU A 234 2.64 -32.54 1.80
C LEU A 234 2.91 -33.86 2.55
N PRO A 235 2.74 -33.96 3.89
CA PRO A 235 2.86 -35.24 4.59
C PRO A 235 1.87 -36.29 4.09
N LEU A 236 0.64 -35.87 3.78
CA LEU A 236 -0.38 -36.75 3.23
C LEU A 236 0.07 -37.34 1.88
N PHE A 237 0.51 -36.49 0.95
CA PHE A 237 1.02 -36.92 -0.35
C PHE A 237 2.20 -37.88 -0.22
N LEU A 238 3.15 -37.57 0.67
CA LEU A 238 4.29 -38.45 0.93
C LEU A 238 3.85 -39.80 1.50
N LEU A 239 2.89 -39.80 2.43
CA LEU A 239 2.36 -41.03 3.02
C LEU A 239 1.67 -41.89 1.96
N ALA A 240 0.82 -41.31 1.12
CA ALA A 240 0.12 -42.02 0.04
C ALA A 240 1.11 -42.60 -0.97
N MET A 241 2.11 -41.82 -1.42
CA MET A 241 3.14 -42.30 -2.34
C MET A 241 4.00 -43.42 -1.76
N VAL A 242 4.36 -43.34 -0.48
CA VAL A 242 5.11 -44.41 0.19
C VAL A 242 4.25 -45.67 0.32
N ALA A 243 2.97 -45.54 0.65
CA ALA A 243 2.04 -46.66 0.76
C ALA A 243 1.84 -47.40 -0.57
N ASP A 244 1.72 -46.67 -1.68
CA ASP A 244 1.44 -47.26 -2.99
C ASP A 244 2.71 -47.76 -3.72
N LEU A 245 3.81 -47.01 -3.70
CA LEU A 245 5.02 -47.34 -4.49
C LEU A 245 6.07 -48.14 -3.71
N MET A 246 6.16 -47.94 -2.39
CA MET A 246 7.19 -48.60 -1.56
C MET A 246 6.60 -49.12 -0.23
N PRO A 247 5.69 -50.12 -0.27
CA PRO A 247 5.04 -50.64 0.93
C PRO A 247 6.01 -51.18 1.98
N SER A 248 7.21 -51.62 1.55
CA SER A 248 8.28 -52.14 2.42
C SER A 248 8.92 -51.09 3.32
N TRP A 249 8.72 -49.80 3.03
CA TRP A 249 9.22 -48.69 3.84
C TRP A 249 8.24 -48.28 4.95
N LEU A 250 7.02 -48.81 4.94
CA LEU A 250 6.09 -48.58 6.05
C LEU A 250 6.53 -49.38 7.28
N PRO A 251 6.41 -48.79 8.50
CA PRO A 251 6.61 -49.52 9.73
C PRO A 251 5.65 -50.72 9.79
N ALA A 252 6.14 -51.89 10.19
CA ALA A 252 5.36 -53.13 10.25
C ALA A 252 4.10 -53.08 11.15
N GLY A 253 3.96 -52.04 11.99
CA GLY A 253 2.78 -51.79 12.82
C GLY A 253 1.69 -50.91 12.17
N LEU A 254 1.95 -50.34 10.99
CA LEU A 254 1.00 -49.47 10.29
C LEU A 254 0.17 -50.27 9.29
N SER A 255 -1.09 -50.53 9.64
CA SER A 255 -2.03 -51.17 8.71
C SER A 255 -2.48 -50.19 7.62
N MET A 256 -2.84 -50.68 6.44
CA MET A 256 -3.42 -49.86 5.37
C MET A 256 -4.67 -49.10 5.81
N LYS A 257 -5.47 -49.69 6.70
CA LYS A 257 -6.63 -49.02 7.30
C LYS A 257 -6.20 -47.82 8.16
N THR A 258 -5.12 -47.96 8.92
CA THR A 258 -4.57 -46.85 9.74
C THR A 258 -4.05 -45.72 8.84
N VAL A 259 -3.39 -46.05 7.74
CA VAL A 259 -2.92 -45.08 6.73
C VAL A 259 -4.10 -44.25 6.20
N GLN A 260 -5.18 -44.90 5.75
CA GLN A 260 -6.34 -44.18 5.22
C GLN A 260 -7.03 -43.28 6.25
N TRP A 261 -7.04 -43.66 7.55
CA TRP A 261 -7.54 -42.79 8.61
C TRP A 261 -6.66 -41.56 8.84
N ILE A 262 -5.33 -41.71 8.72
CA ILE A 262 -4.40 -40.58 8.78
C ILE A 262 -4.63 -39.66 7.59
N GLU A 263 -4.74 -40.21 6.38
CA GLU A 263 -5.03 -39.44 5.16
C GLU A 263 -6.35 -38.70 5.27
N PHE A 264 -7.43 -39.34 5.72
CA PHE A 264 -8.72 -38.69 5.97
C PHE A 264 -8.60 -37.52 6.95
N THR A 265 -7.87 -37.72 8.05
CA THR A 265 -7.70 -36.70 9.10
C THR A 265 -6.91 -35.49 8.58
N LEU A 266 -5.90 -35.71 7.74
CA LEU A 266 -5.10 -34.65 7.13
C LEU A 266 -5.81 -33.96 5.96
N ALA A 267 -6.53 -34.70 5.11
CA ALA A 267 -7.22 -34.15 3.94
C ALA A 267 -8.45 -33.33 4.32
N THR A 268 -9.18 -33.73 5.37
CA THR A 268 -10.48 -33.10 5.70
C THR A 268 -10.37 -31.60 6.00
N PRO A 269 -9.42 -31.12 6.83
CA PRO A 269 -9.19 -29.69 7.02
C PRO A 269 -8.75 -28.98 5.72
N VAL A 270 -7.91 -29.62 4.91
CA VAL A 270 -7.44 -29.05 3.64
C VAL A 270 -8.62 -28.82 2.70
N VAL A 271 -9.46 -29.84 2.51
CA VAL A 271 -10.59 -29.78 1.59
C VAL A 271 -11.70 -28.87 2.12
N LEU A 272 -12.15 -29.08 3.36
CA LEU A 272 -13.32 -28.38 3.89
C LEU A 272 -13.02 -26.93 4.30
N TRP A 273 -11.88 -26.67 4.94
CA TRP A 273 -11.51 -25.31 5.36
C TRP A 273 -10.66 -24.60 4.30
N GLY A 274 -9.61 -25.25 3.79
CA GLY A 274 -8.75 -24.68 2.75
C GLY A 274 -9.51 -24.46 1.44
N GLY A 275 -10.30 -25.46 1.02
CA GLY A 275 -11.11 -25.42 -0.20
C GLY A 275 -12.47 -24.73 -0.09
N TRP A 276 -12.88 -24.27 1.11
CA TRP A 276 -14.16 -23.58 1.31
C TRP A 276 -14.45 -22.46 0.28
N PRO A 277 -13.50 -21.55 -0.02
CA PRO A 277 -13.74 -20.49 -1.00
C PRO A 277 -14.06 -21.03 -2.39
N PHE A 278 -13.48 -22.18 -2.77
CA PHE A 278 -13.71 -22.80 -4.06
C PHE A 278 -15.10 -23.43 -4.14
N PHE A 279 -15.59 -24.03 -3.05
CA PHE A 279 -16.97 -24.54 -3.00
C PHE A 279 -18.00 -23.42 -3.06
N VAL A 280 -17.78 -22.32 -2.34
CA VAL A 280 -18.66 -21.15 -2.41
C VAL A 280 -18.69 -20.58 -3.83
N ARG A 281 -17.52 -20.36 -4.45
CA ARG A 281 -17.43 -19.84 -5.84
C ARG A 281 -18.00 -20.82 -6.86
N GLY A 282 -17.74 -22.12 -6.71
CA GLY A 282 -18.29 -23.16 -7.56
C GLY A 282 -19.82 -23.23 -7.47
N TRP A 283 -20.38 -23.15 -6.26
CA TRP A 283 -21.83 -23.10 -6.07
C TRP A 283 -22.45 -21.85 -6.71
N GLN A 284 -21.85 -20.68 -6.50
CA GLN A 284 -22.29 -19.43 -7.13
C GLN A 284 -22.26 -19.52 -8.66
N SER A 285 -21.22 -20.13 -9.23
CA SER A 285 -21.06 -20.34 -10.67
C SER A 285 -22.14 -21.25 -11.28
N VAL A 286 -22.54 -22.30 -10.56
CA VAL A 286 -23.65 -23.16 -10.97
C VAL A 286 -24.99 -22.43 -10.89
N VAL A 287 -25.22 -21.68 -9.80
CA VAL A 287 -26.46 -20.90 -9.61
C VAL A 287 -26.59 -19.79 -10.66
N SER A 288 -25.50 -19.12 -11.00
CA SER A 288 -25.49 -18.02 -11.98
C SER A 288 -25.41 -18.49 -13.44
N TRP A 289 -25.31 -19.80 -13.68
CA TRP A 289 -25.11 -20.41 -15.01
C TRP A 289 -23.85 -19.96 -15.77
N ASN A 290 -22.93 -19.26 -15.09
CA ASN A 290 -21.63 -18.86 -15.64
C ASN A 290 -20.56 -19.85 -15.19
N LEU A 291 -20.54 -21.04 -15.81
CA LEU A 291 -19.62 -22.11 -15.45
C LEU A 291 -18.16 -21.68 -15.65
N ASN A 292 -17.37 -21.84 -14.60
CA ASN A 292 -15.98 -21.41 -14.56
C ASN A 292 -15.06 -22.48 -13.95
N MET A 293 -13.76 -22.17 -13.87
CA MET A 293 -12.74 -23.07 -13.32
C MET A 293 -13.08 -23.57 -11.90
N PHE A 294 -13.71 -22.74 -11.05
CA PHE A 294 -14.10 -23.12 -9.68
C PHE A 294 -15.23 -24.14 -9.66
N THR A 295 -16.08 -24.20 -10.68
CA THR A 295 -17.09 -25.27 -10.81
C THR A 295 -16.42 -26.63 -10.96
N LEU A 296 -15.43 -26.73 -11.85
CA LEU A 296 -14.73 -27.99 -12.11
C LEU A 296 -13.85 -28.40 -10.93
N ILE A 297 -13.12 -27.46 -10.33
CA ILE A 297 -12.31 -27.71 -9.12
C ILE A 297 -13.22 -28.15 -7.97
N GLY A 298 -14.29 -27.39 -7.70
CA GLY A 298 -15.24 -27.69 -6.64
C GLY A 298 -15.88 -29.06 -6.82
N LEU A 299 -16.33 -29.38 -8.04
CA LEU A 299 -16.90 -30.70 -8.35
C LEU A 299 -15.87 -31.82 -8.19
N GLY A 300 -14.67 -31.68 -8.77
CA GLY A 300 -13.62 -32.68 -8.74
C GLY A 300 -13.15 -33.00 -7.31
N VAL A 301 -12.86 -31.95 -6.52
CA VAL A 301 -12.42 -32.09 -5.13
C VAL A 301 -13.54 -32.66 -4.26
N ALA A 302 -14.79 -32.19 -4.42
CA ALA A 302 -15.93 -32.73 -3.66
C ALA A 302 -16.14 -34.22 -3.96
N VAL A 303 -16.14 -34.59 -5.24
CA VAL A 303 -16.38 -35.98 -5.66
C VAL A 303 -15.25 -36.90 -5.19
N ALA A 304 -13.98 -36.48 -5.33
CA ALA A 304 -12.83 -37.24 -4.85
C ALA A 304 -12.88 -37.46 -3.33
N TRP A 305 -13.18 -36.40 -2.57
CA TRP A 305 -13.26 -36.50 -1.11
C TRP A 305 -14.46 -37.33 -0.66
N ILE A 306 -15.66 -37.13 -1.23
CA ILE A 306 -16.86 -37.92 -0.89
C ILE A 306 -16.65 -39.39 -1.22
N TYR A 307 -16.11 -39.71 -2.40
CA TYR A 307 -15.77 -41.08 -2.77
C TYR A 307 -14.84 -41.72 -1.72
N SER A 308 -13.79 -41.00 -1.32
CA SER A 308 -12.79 -41.50 -0.38
C SER A 308 -13.37 -41.70 1.02
N VAL A 309 -14.30 -40.84 1.46
CA VAL A 309 -15.05 -41.00 2.71
C VAL A 309 -15.95 -42.24 2.66
N VAL A 310 -16.66 -42.45 1.56
CA VAL A 310 -17.52 -43.63 1.39
C VAL A 310 -16.69 -44.91 1.33
N ALA A 311 -15.55 -44.89 0.64
CA ALA A 311 -14.59 -45.99 0.56
C ALA A 311 -14.00 -46.36 1.93
N LEU A 312 -13.69 -45.36 2.76
CA LEU A 312 -13.16 -45.56 4.12
C LEU A 312 -14.21 -46.10 5.10
N LEU A 313 -15.43 -45.54 5.10
CA LEU A 313 -16.47 -45.87 6.07
C LEU A 313 -17.28 -47.12 5.69
N PHE A 314 -17.49 -47.35 4.39
CA PHE A 314 -18.35 -48.41 3.87
C PHE A 314 -17.66 -49.25 2.78
N PRO A 315 -16.51 -49.89 3.07
CA PRO A 315 -15.78 -50.68 2.08
C PRO A 315 -16.57 -51.89 1.56
N ALA A 316 -17.57 -52.36 2.30
CA ALA A 316 -18.41 -53.50 1.91
C ALA A 316 -19.41 -53.20 0.78
N ILE A 317 -19.68 -51.93 0.49
CA ILE A 317 -20.48 -51.52 -0.69
C ILE A 317 -19.66 -51.75 -1.97
N PHE A 318 -18.33 -51.74 -1.82
CA PHE A 318 -17.43 -52.00 -2.91
C PHE A 318 -17.22 -53.50 -3.12
N PRO A 319 -17.03 -53.91 -4.36
CA PRO A 319 -16.95 -55.30 -4.74
C PRO A 319 -15.58 -55.92 -4.46
N ALA A 320 -15.55 -57.25 -4.28
CA ALA A 320 -14.39 -57.97 -3.75
C ALA A 320 -13.11 -57.84 -4.59
N ASN A 321 -13.23 -57.61 -5.90
CA ASN A 321 -12.08 -57.42 -6.80
C ASN A 321 -11.39 -56.06 -6.64
N MET A 322 -12.00 -55.12 -5.92
CA MET A 322 -11.44 -53.79 -5.63
C MET A 322 -10.82 -53.67 -4.24
N LEU A 323 -10.93 -54.71 -3.41
CA LEU A 323 -10.35 -54.72 -2.08
C LEU A 323 -8.87 -55.09 -2.18
N HIS A 324 -8.00 -54.29 -1.56
CA HIS A 324 -6.59 -54.65 -1.37
C HIS A 324 -6.43 -55.78 -0.34
N GLU A 325 -5.22 -56.35 -0.24
CA GLU A 325 -4.81 -57.26 0.83
C GLU A 325 -4.99 -56.57 2.20
N GLY A 326 -6.17 -56.72 2.80
CA GLY A 326 -6.58 -56.00 4.01
C GLY A 326 -8.04 -55.54 4.03
N GLY A 327 -8.81 -55.72 2.96
CA GLY A 327 -10.23 -55.35 2.91
C GLY A 327 -10.48 -53.85 2.81
N THR A 328 -9.48 -53.10 2.33
CA THR A 328 -9.54 -51.65 2.12
C THR A 328 -9.74 -51.33 0.64
N VAL A 329 -10.46 -50.23 0.36
CA VAL A 329 -10.69 -49.71 -0.99
C VAL A 329 -9.70 -48.56 -1.24
N PRO A 330 -9.09 -48.43 -2.43
CA PRO A 330 -8.25 -47.29 -2.77
C PRO A 330 -9.00 -45.97 -2.58
N VAL A 331 -8.34 -45.00 -1.95
CA VAL A 331 -8.87 -43.66 -1.66
C VAL A 331 -8.11 -42.62 -2.50
N TYR A 332 -8.67 -41.42 -2.61
CA TYR A 332 -8.12 -40.29 -3.36
C TYR A 332 -8.04 -39.02 -2.49
N PHE A 333 -7.74 -39.19 -1.20
CA PHE A 333 -7.58 -38.07 -0.26
C PHE A 333 -6.39 -37.18 -0.65
N GLU A 334 -5.35 -37.79 -1.20
CA GLU A 334 -4.16 -37.12 -1.73
C GLU A 334 -4.45 -36.26 -2.93
N ALA A 335 -5.21 -36.77 -3.90
CA ALA A 335 -5.63 -35.98 -5.06
C ALA A 335 -6.44 -34.75 -4.61
N ALA A 336 -7.43 -34.93 -3.74
CA ALA A 336 -8.27 -33.83 -3.26
C ALA A 336 -7.46 -32.76 -2.49
N ALA A 337 -6.55 -33.17 -1.61
CA ALA A 337 -5.73 -32.27 -0.80
C ALA A 337 -4.69 -31.51 -1.64
N VAL A 338 -3.97 -32.22 -2.53
CA VAL A 338 -2.93 -31.62 -3.38
C VAL A 338 -3.52 -30.64 -4.38
N ILE A 339 -4.65 -30.99 -5.03
CA ILE A 339 -5.35 -30.08 -5.93
C ILE A 339 -5.74 -28.80 -5.19
N THR A 340 -6.33 -28.92 -4.00
CA THR A 340 -6.72 -27.76 -3.19
C THR A 340 -5.52 -26.87 -2.83
N ALA A 341 -4.40 -27.46 -2.41
CA ALA A 341 -3.18 -26.72 -2.07
C ALA A 341 -2.56 -25.99 -3.29
N LEU A 342 -2.52 -26.64 -4.45
CA LEU A 342 -1.98 -26.04 -5.69
C LEU A 342 -2.87 -24.91 -6.21
N VAL A 343 -4.19 -25.03 -6.11
CA VAL A 343 -5.12 -23.96 -6.48
C VAL A 343 -4.96 -22.77 -5.53
N LEU A 344 -4.82 -23.00 -4.22
CA LEU A 344 -4.54 -21.95 -3.24
C LEU A 344 -3.21 -21.24 -3.54
N LEU A 345 -2.15 -21.98 -3.87
CA LEU A 345 -0.87 -21.41 -4.32
C LEU A 345 -1.09 -20.46 -5.50
N GLY A 346 -1.88 -20.92 -6.48
CA GLY A 346 -2.20 -20.13 -7.65
C GLY A 346 -2.86 -18.80 -7.31
N GLN A 347 -3.86 -18.82 -6.43
CA GLN A 347 -4.54 -17.60 -5.95
C GLN A 347 -3.60 -16.65 -5.19
N VAL A 348 -2.69 -17.18 -4.37
CA VAL A 348 -1.67 -16.38 -3.67
C VAL A 348 -0.72 -15.69 -4.65
N LEU A 349 -0.24 -16.42 -5.66
CA LEU A 349 0.62 -15.85 -6.70
C LEU A 349 -0.11 -14.77 -7.50
N GLU A 350 -1.39 -14.98 -7.83
CA GLU A 350 -2.22 -13.99 -8.52
C GLU A 350 -2.41 -12.72 -7.69
N LEU A 351 -2.86 -12.83 -6.43
CA LEU A 351 -3.11 -11.68 -5.55
C LEU A 351 -1.81 -10.90 -5.26
N ARG A 352 -0.70 -11.61 -5.08
CA ARG A 352 0.62 -10.99 -4.87
C ARG A 352 1.13 -10.26 -6.12
N ALA A 353 0.76 -10.73 -7.31
CA ALA A 353 1.06 -10.03 -8.55
C ALA A 353 0.32 -8.69 -8.61
N ARG A 354 -0.98 -8.69 -8.30
CA ARG A 354 -1.84 -7.49 -8.37
C ARG A 354 -1.45 -6.41 -7.36
N SER A 355 -1.12 -6.79 -6.13
CA SER A 355 -0.82 -5.81 -5.07
C SER A 355 0.40 -4.93 -5.34
N ARG A 356 1.37 -5.39 -6.16
CA ARG A 356 2.60 -4.64 -6.47
C ARG A 356 2.39 -3.50 -7.46
N THR A 357 1.39 -3.58 -8.33
CA THR A 357 1.16 -2.58 -9.38
C THR A 357 0.48 -1.32 -8.84
N ASN A 358 -0.39 -1.44 -7.83
CA ASN A 358 -1.14 -0.31 -7.27
C ASN A 358 -0.29 0.70 -6.49
N ALA A 359 0.88 0.29 -5.97
CA ALA A 359 1.76 1.17 -5.20
C ALA A 359 2.38 2.32 -6.03
N ALA A 360 2.62 2.11 -7.33
CA ALA A 360 3.27 3.10 -8.19
C ALA A 360 2.34 4.24 -8.63
N ILE A 361 1.02 4.02 -8.62
CA ILE A 361 0.01 5.01 -9.05
C ILE A 361 -0.34 5.98 -7.91
N LYS A 362 -0.30 5.52 -6.65
CA LYS A 362 -0.61 6.33 -5.45
C LYS A 362 0.31 7.56 -5.30
N LEU A 363 1.57 7.46 -5.75
CA LEU A 363 2.54 8.56 -5.71
C LEU A 363 2.18 9.75 -6.62
N LEU A 364 1.26 9.56 -7.58
CA LEU A 364 0.84 10.62 -8.50
C LEU A 364 -0.42 11.37 -8.05
N LEU A 365 -1.17 10.82 -7.07
CA LEU A 365 -2.44 11.38 -6.60
C LEU A 365 -2.29 12.37 -5.44
N GLY A 366 -1.12 12.44 -4.81
CA GLY A 366 -0.80 13.40 -3.73
C GLY A 366 -0.48 14.83 -4.21
N LEU A 367 -0.79 15.17 -5.47
CA LEU A 367 -0.38 16.41 -6.11
C LEU A 367 -1.48 17.48 -6.20
N ALA A 368 -2.72 17.21 -5.75
CA ALA A 368 -3.77 18.22 -5.67
C ALA A 368 -3.60 19.07 -4.39
N PRO A 369 -3.77 20.40 -4.45
CA PRO A 369 -3.81 21.23 -3.25
C PRO A 369 -5.05 20.88 -2.42
N ASN A 370 -4.87 20.66 -1.12
CA ASN A 370 -5.95 20.24 -0.22
C ASN A 370 -6.74 21.41 0.38
N THR A 371 -6.21 22.63 0.24
CA THR A 371 -6.79 23.86 0.80
C THR A 371 -6.88 24.95 -0.26
N ALA A 372 -7.83 25.86 -0.07
CA ALA A 372 -8.00 27.08 -0.83
C ALA A 372 -8.15 28.25 0.14
N ARG A 373 -7.62 29.41 -0.24
CA ARG A 373 -7.73 30.61 0.58
C ARG A 373 -8.92 31.44 0.14
N ILE A 374 -9.97 31.46 0.94
CA ILE A 374 -11.16 32.27 0.67
C ILE A 374 -10.95 33.71 1.15
N VAL A 375 -11.50 34.66 0.41
CA VAL A 375 -11.54 36.08 0.77
C VAL A 375 -12.98 36.45 1.08
N HIS A 376 -13.26 36.73 2.35
CA HIS A 376 -14.58 37.10 2.80
C HIS A 376 -14.93 38.54 2.40
N ALA A 377 -16.22 38.88 2.45
CA ALA A 377 -16.72 40.21 2.06
C ALA A 377 -16.19 41.35 2.95
N ASP A 378 -15.71 41.04 4.14
CA ASP A 378 -15.05 41.96 5.08
C ASP A 378 -13.55 42.15 4.80
N GLY A 379 -13.01 41.44 3.81
CA GLY A 379 -11.60 41.49 3.41
C GLY A 379 -10.69 40.55 4.21
N THR A 380 -11.24 39.72 5.10
CA THR A 380 -10.47 38.70 5.83
C THR A 380 -10.15 37.51 4.93
N GLU A 381 -9.05 36.82 5.24
CA GLU A 381 -8.54 35.67 4.49
C GLU A 381 -8.40 34.45 5.38
N ASP A 382 -9.13 33.39 5.05
CA ASP A 382 -9.06 32.12 5.76
C ASP A 382 -8.72 30.98 4.79
N ASP A 383 -7.95 30.00 5.27
CA ASP A 383 -7.69 28.77 4.52
C ASP A 383 -8.81 27.77 4.83
N ILE A 384 -9.56 27.39 3.80
CA ILE A 384 -10.62 26.40 3.87
C ILE A 384 -10.23 25.13 3.09
N PRO A 385 -10.68 23.95 3.53
CA PRO A 385 -10.54 22.72 2.74
C PRO A 385 -11.18 22.87 1.35
N LEU A 386 -10.57 22.29 0.31
CA LEU A 386 -11.05 22.39 -1.08
C LEU A 386 -12.51 21.93 -1.24
N GLU A 387 -12.96 21.00 -0.39
CA GLU A 387 -14.32 20.45 -0.36
C GLU A 387 -15.39 21.47 0.10
N GLN A 388 -14.97 22.51 0.82
CA GLN A 388 -15.86 23.55 1.33
C GLN A 388 -16.02 24.71 0.34
N VAL A 389 -15.20 24.74 -0.72
CA VAL A 389 -15.27 25.77 -1.76
C VAL A 389 -16.56 25.61 -2.56
N MET A 390 -17.36 26.68 -2.62
CA MET A 390 -18.60 26.72 -3.37
C MET A 390 -18.45 27.57 -4.65
N PRO A 391 -19.22 27.29 -5.71
CA PRO A 391 -19.30 28.16 -6.86
C PRO A 391 -19.72 29.58 -6.45
N GLY A 392 -18.96 30.57 -6.89
CA GLY A 392 -19.15 31.98 -6.55
C GLY A 392 -18.19 32.50 -5.49
N ASP A 393 -17.49 31.65 -4.76
CA ASP A 393 -16.50 32.06 -3.76
C ASP A 393 -15.33 32.81 -4.40
N ILE A 394 -14.84 33.82 -3.70
CA ILE A 394 -13.65 34.58 -4.11
C ILE A 394 -12.44 33.99 -3.41
N LEU A 395 -11.49 33.50 -4.20
CA LEU A 395 -10.29 32.82 -3.72
C LEU A 395 -9.05 33.62 -4.08
N ARG A 396 -8.09 33.67 -3.15
CA ARG A 396 -6.76 34.24 -3.36
C ARG A 396 -5.83 33.15 -3.87
N VAL A 397 -5.10 33.43 -4.95
CA VAL A 397 -3.98 32.60 -5.42
C VAL A 397 -2.71 33.43 -5.34
N ARG A 398 -1.74 32.99 -4.54
CA ARG A 398 -0.46 33.67 -4.34
C ARG A 398 0.59 33.18 -5.34
N PRO A 399 1.71 33.90 -5.51
CA PRO A 399 2.80 33.46 -6.37
C PRO A 399 3.29 32.06 -5.99
N GLY A 400 3.42 31.17 -6.97
CA GLY A 400 3.84 29.77 -6.78
C GLY A 400 2.76 28.81 -6.29
N GLU A 401 1.58 29.29 -5.88
CA GLU A 401 0.47 28.43 -5.47
C GLU A 401 -0.23 27.78 -6.66
N LYS A 402 -0.80 26.61 -6.44
CA LYS A 402 -1.69 25.97 -7.41
C LYS A 402 -3.06 26.64 -7.39
N VAL A 403 -3.63 26.82 -8.57
CA VAL A 403 -5.03 27.25 -8.70
C VAL A 403 -5.92 26.15 -8.11
N PRO A 404 -6.77 26.44 -7.09
CA PRO A 404 -7.48 25.40 -6.35
C PRO A 404 -8.59 24.72 -7.17
N VAL A 405 -9.37 25.50 -7.94
CA VAL A 405 -10.54 25.04 -8.70
C VAL A 405 -10.62 25.78 -10.04
N ASP A 406 -11.53 25.40 -10.93
CA ASP A 406 -11.74 26.15 -12.17
C ASP A 406 -12.53 27.43 -11.87
N GLY A 407 -12.13 28.54 -12.48
CA GLY A 407 -12.78 29.83 -12.24
C GLY A 407 -12.32 30.93 -13.17
N VAL A 408 -12.65 32.17 -12.81
CA VAL A 408 -12.32 33.37 -13.60
C VAL A 408 -11.60 34.40 -12.73
N VAL A 409 -10.58 35.06 -13.28
CA VAL A 409 -9.85 36.13 -12.60
C VAL A 409 -10.78 37.33 -12.38
N THR A 410 -11.01 37.71 -11.14
CA THR A 410 -11.77 38.92 -10.78
C THR A 410 -10.88 40.15 -10.64
N ASP A 411 -9.64 39.97 -10.17
CA ASP A 411 -8.66 41.05 -9.98
C ASP A 411 -7.22 40.52 -9.94
N GLY A 412 -6.25 41.37 -10.29
CA GLY A 412 -4.83 41.01 -10.41
C GLY A 412 -4.40 40.56 -11.82
N SER A 413 -3.10 40.32 -11.97
CA SER A 413 -2.49 39.79 -13.20
C SER A 413 -1.27 38.94 -12.87
N SER A 414 -1.13 37.79 -13.55
CA SER A 414 0.01 36.88 -13.37
C SER A 414 0.14 35.95 -14.58
N ALA A 415 1.34 35.45 -14.83
CA ALA A 415 1.56 34.36 -15.78
C ALA A 415 1.29 33.02 -15.09
N VAL A 416 0.42 32.19 -15.68
CA VAL A 416 0.03 30.88 -15.14
C VAL A 416 0.61 29.77 -16.01
N ASP A 417 1.31 28.82 -15.38
CA ASP A 417 1.85 27.64 -16.04
C ASP A 417 0.75 26.57 -16.18
N GLU A 418 0.25 26.42 -17.41
CA GLU A 418 -0.77 25.43 -17.78
C GLU A 418 -0.16 24.16 -18.41
N SER A 419 1.17 24.00 -18.42
CA SER A 419 1.88 22.92 -19.12
C SER A 419 1.42 21.52 -18.72
N MET A 420 1.02 21.34 -17.46
CA MET A 420 0.51 20.07 -16.93
C MET A 420 -0.83 19.63 -17.55
N VAL A 421 -1.60 20.57 -18.12
CA VAL A 421 -2.92 20.31 -18.71
C VAL A 421 -2.90 20.47 -20.22
N THR A 422 -2.25 21.54 -20.73
CA THR A 422 -2.24 21.88 -22.15
C THR A 422 -1.03 21.31 -22.90
N GLY A 423 0.05 20.98 -22.19
CA GLY A 423 1.32 20.58 -22.79
C GLY A 423 2.13 21.75 -23.37
N GLU A 424 1.65 22.99 -23.25
CA GLU A 424 2.37 24.17 -23.74
C GLU A 424 3.38 24.65 -22.68
N PRO A 425 4.68 24.77 -23.01
CA PRO A 425 5.74 25.06 -22.03
C PRO A 425 5.86 26.55 -21.66
N ILE A 426 5.13 27.44 -22.35
CA ILE A 426 5.20 28.89 -22.11
C ILE A 426 4.01 29.26 -21.21
N PRO A 427 4.23 29.84 -20.02
CA PRO A 427 3.16 30.33 -19.17
C PRO A 427 2.26 31.33 -19.89
N VAL A 428 0.95 31.23 -19.65
CA VAL A 428 -0.06 32.09 -20.27
C VAL A 428 -0.34 33.26 -19.33
N GLU A 429 -0.25 34.48 -19.84
CA GLU A 429 -0.64 35.69 -19.09
C GLU A 429 -2.13 35.66 -18.79
N LYS A 430 -2.49 35.86 -17.52
CA LYS A 430 -3.87 35.89 -17.04
C LYS A 430 -4.21 37.26 -16.47
N THR A 431 -5.24 37.88 -17.03
CA THR A 431 -5.78 39.16 -16.57
C THR A 431 -7.28 39.07 -16.25
N ARG A 432 -7.85 40.15 -15.71
CA ARG A 432 -9.25 40.21 -15.27
C ARG A 432 -10.22 39.75 -16.37
N GLY A 433 -11.08 38.78 -16.03
CA GLY A 433 -12.06 38.18 -16.93
C GLY A 433 -11.58 36.93 -17.66
N GLU A 434 -10.31 36.54 -17.51
CA GLU A 434 -9.77 35.32 -18.10
C GLU A 434 -9.98 34.10 -17.21
N SER A 435 -10.13 32.93 -17.84
CA SER A 435 -10.35 31.66 -17.14
C SER A 435 -9.07 31.07 -16.57
N LEU A 436 -9.18 30.52 -15.38
CA LEU A 436 -8.16 29.73 -14.69
C LEU A 436 -8.60 28.27 -14.62
N ILE A 437 -7.63 27.37 -14.82
CA ILE A 437 -7.84 25.92 -14.77
C ILE A 437 -7.28 25.41 -13.43
N GLY A 438 -8.06 24.61 -12.71
CA GLY A 438 -7.63 24.00 -11.45
C GLY A 438 -6.36 23.15 -11.62
N ALA A 439 -5.54 23.11 -10.56
CA ALA A 439 -4.23 22.47 -10.47
C ALA A 439 -3.11 23.03 -11.37
N THR A 440 -3.37 24.08 -12.15
CA THR A 440 -2.30 24.86 -12.82
C THR A 440 -1.51 25.68 -11.80
N VAL A 441 -0.28 26.06 -12.13
CA VAL A 441 0.62 26.74 -11.17
C VAL A 441 0.65 28.23 -11.48
N ASN A 442 0.29 29.05 -10.49
CA ASN A 442 0.42 30.48 -10.60
C ASN A 442 1.90 30.90 -10.55
N GLY A 443 2.32 31.78 -11.45
CA GLY A 443 3.68 32.29 -11.52
C GLY A 443 3.98 33.31 -10.41
N THR A 444 4.29 34.55 -10.81
CA THR A 444 4.89 35.56 -9.90
C THR A 444 3.91 36.59 -9.35
N GLY A 445 2.72 36.75 -9.94
CA GLY A 445 1.69 37.69 -9.47
C GLY A 445 0.70 37.05 -8.49
N SER A 446 -0.10 37.88 -7.81
CA SER A 446 -1.25 37.40 -7.03
C SER A 446 -2.54 37.64 -7.81
N LEU A 447 -3.43 36.66 -7.76
CA LEU A 447 -4.73 36.68 -8.43
C LEU A 447 -5.84 36.56 -7.40
N LEU A 448 -6.91 37.32 -7.59
CA LEU A 448 -8.22 37.04 -7.02
C LEU A 448 -9.05 36.37 -8.09
N MET A 449 -9.63 35.22 -7.79
CA MET A 449 -10.47 34.47 -8.70
C MET A 449 -11.83 34.17 -8.10
N GLN A 450 -12.85 34.08 -8.95
CA GLN A 450 -14.15 33.56 -8.59
C GLN A 450 -14.26 32.10 -9.01
N ALA A 451 -14.60 31.20 -8.09
CA ALA A 451 -14.81 29.79 -8.38
C ALA A 451 -16.05 29.61 -9.27
N GLU A 452 -15.90 28.90 -10.40
CA GLU A 452 -17.03 28.55 -11.28
C GLU A 452 -17.40 27.07 -11.20
N LYS A 453 -16.39 26.19 -11.23
CA LYS A 453 -16.60 24.73 -11.14
C LYS A 453 -15.73 24.16 -10.04
N VAL A 454 -16.34 23.38 -9.15
CA VAL A 454 -15.69 22.81 -7.97
C VAL A 454 -15.89 21.29 -7.93
N GLY A 455 -15.05 20.58 -7.20
CA GLY A 455 -15.15 19.13 -7.04
C GLY A 455 -15.17 18.36 -8.37
N SER A 456 -16.21 17.56 -8.57
CA SER A 456 -16.38 16.67 -9.73
C SER A 456 -16.61 17.41 -11.07
N ASP A 457 -16.94 18.70 -11.02
CA ASP A 457 -17.25 19.48 -12.22
C ASP A 457 -16.01 20.16 -12.81
N THR A 458 -14.87 20.12 -12.12
CA THR A 458 -13.59 20.66 -12.61
C THR A 458 -13.09 19.90 -13.84
N LEU A 459 -12.33 20.57 -14.71
CA LEU A 459 -11.73 19.99 -15.90
C LEU A 459 -10.80 18.82 -15.55
N LEU A 460 -10.01 18.95 -14.48
CA LEU A 460 -9.16 17.86 -13.99
C LEU A 460 -9.99 16.65 -13.53
N ALA A 461 -11.06 16.85 -12.75
CA ALA A 461 -11.93 15.76 -12.32
C ALA A 461 -12.61 15.06 -13.51
N GLN A 462 -12.97 15.81 -14.56
CA GLN A 462 -13.52 15.25 -15.80
C GLN A 462 -12.46 14.43 -16.56
N ILE A 463 -11.22 14.92 -16.67
CA ILE A 463 -10.11 14.16 -17.25
C ILE A 463 -9.88 12.87 -16.46
N VAL A 464 -9.80 12.94 -15.13
CA VAL A 464 -9.64 11.78 -14.25
C VAL A 464 -10.79 10.80 -14.43
N ARG A 465 -12.04 11.26 -14.53
CA ARG A 465 -13.21 10.41 -14.78
C ARG A 465 -13.12 9.73 -16.15
N MET A 466 -12.82 10.47 -17.22
CA MET A 466 -12.67 9.91 -18.56
C MET A 466 -11.53 8.89 -18.65
N VAL A 467 -10.39 9.18 -18.01
CA VAL A 467 -9.25 8.26 -17.93
C VAL A 467 -9.62 7.02 -17.12
N SER A 468 -10.33 7.17 -16.00
CA SER A 468 -10.82 6.05 -15.20
C SER A 468 -11.81 5.18 -15.98
N GLU A 469 -12.74 5.78 -16.71
CA GLU A 469 -13.68 5.09 -17.59
C GLU A 469 -12.96 4.34 -18.73
N ALA A 470 -11.95 4.98 -19.35
CA ALA A 470 -11.15 4.37 -20.42
C ALA A 470 -10.30 3.19 -19.91
N GLN A 471 -9.65 3.33 -18.74
CA GLN A 471 -8.87 2.26 -18.09
C GLN A 471 -9.73 1.07 -17.64
N ARG A 472 -11.05 1.26 -17.49
CA ARG A 472 -11.99 0.21 -17.09
C ARG A 472 -12.58 -0.56 -18.28
N SER A 473 -12.22 -0.20 -19.52
CA SER A 473 -12.58 -0.97 -20.71
C SER A 473 -11.68 -2.21 -20.83
N ARG A 474 -12.27 -3.35 -21.23
CA ARG A 474 -11.69 -4.69 -20.98
C ARG A 474 -10.56 -5.08 -21.94
N ALA A 475 -9.50 -5.66 -21.34
CA ALA A 475 -8.50 -6.49 -22.02
C ALA A 475 -9.12 -7.73 -22.74
N PRO A 476 -8.73 -8.02 -23.99
CA PRO A 476 -9.33 -9.09 -24.80
C PRO A 476 -9.00 -10.54 -24.39
N ILE A 477 -7.83 -10.84 -23.81
CA ILE A 477 -7.38 -12.25 -23.62
C ILE A 477 -7.80 -12.90 -22.30
N GLN A 478 -8.08 -12.14 -21.23
CA GLN A 478 -8.63 -12.76 -20.00
C GLN A 478 -10.03 -13.34 -20.23
N LYS A 479 -10.78 -12.78 -21.20
CA LYS A 479 -11.98 -13.38 -21.76
C LYS A 479 -11.71 -14.73 -22.43
N LEU A 480 -10.54 -14.94 -23.03
CA LEU A 480 -10.21 -16.19 -23.73
C LEU A 480 -10.12 -17.36 -22.74
N ALA A 481 -9.49 -17.17 -21.58
CA ALA A 481 -9.45 -18.18 -20.51
C ALA A 481 -10.87 -18.50 -20.00
N ASP A 482 -11.69 -17.48 -19.76
CA ASP A 482 -13.08 -17.65 -19.32
C ASP A 482 -13.97 -18.30 -20.41
N ILE A 483 -13.79 -17.94 -21.68
CA ILE A 483 -14.47 -18.56 -22.83
C ILE A 483 -14.07 -20.04 -22.95
N VAL A 484 -12.77 -20.33 -22.87
CA VAL A 484 -12.26 -21.70 -22.91
C VAL A 484 -12.85 -22.49 -21.74
N ALA A 485 -12.85 -21.96 -20.52
CA ALA A 485 -13.47 -22.61 -19.37
C ALA A 485 -14.98 -22.85 -19.57
N GLY A 486 -15.69 -21.88 -20.15
CA GLY A 486 -17.12 -21.95 -20.43
C GLY A 486 -17.51 -23.08 -21.40
N TYR A 487 -16.65 -23.44 -22.36
CA TYR A 487 -16.86 -24.60 -23.24
C TYR A 487 -16.26 -25.89 -22.68
N PHE A 488 -15.09 -25.79 -22.04
CA PHE A 488 -14.33 -26.92 -21.53
C PHE A 488 -15.05 -27.63 -20.39
N VAL A 489 -15.64 -26.89 -19.44
CA VAL A 489 -16.34 -27.49 -18.29
C VAL A 489 -17.55 -28.34 -18.73
N PRO A 490 -18.49 -27.84 -19.56
CA PRO A 490 -19.57 -28.68 -20.10
C PRO A 490 -19.08 -29.89 -20.88
N ALA A 491 -18.03 -29.74 -21.70
CA ALA A 491 -17.48 -30.84 -22.49
C ALA A 491 -16.91 -31.95 -21.59
N VAL A 492 -16.16 -31.59 -20.56
CA VAL A 492 -15.58 -32.54 -19.59
C VAL A 492 -16.68 -33.25 -18.80
N VAL A 493 -17.68 -32.52 -18.31
CA VAL A 493 -18.83 -33.12 -17.59
C VAL A 493 -19.59 -34.08 -18.51
N MET A 494 -19.80 -33.71 -19.78
CA MET A 494 -20.42 -34.59 -20.76
C MET A 494 -19.60 -35.86 -20.98
N ILE A 495 -18.28 -35.76 -21.14
CA ILE A 495 -17.38 -36.91 -21.28
C ILE A 495 -17.38 -37.78 -20.03
N ALA A 496 -17.41 -37.19 -18.83
CA ALA A 496 -17.49 -37.94 -17.58
C ALA A 496 -18.81 -38.73 -17.48
N VAL A 497 -19.95 -38.11 -17.85
CA VAL A 497 -21.26 -38.78 -17.90
C VAL A 497 -21.28 -39.89 -18.95
N LEU A 498 -20.74 -39.64 -20.16
CA LEU A 498 -20.63 -40.66 -21.18
C LEU A 498 -19.74 -41.82 -20.73
N THR A 499 -18.63 -41.53 -20.04
CA THR A 499 -17.74 -42.54 -19.46
C THR A 499 -18.47 -43.38 -18.43
N LEU A 500 -19.24 -42.75 -17.53
CA LEU A 500 -20.10 -43.43 -16.56
C LEU A 500 -21.09 -44.38 -17.25
N ILE A 501 -21.76 -43.93 -18.32
CA ILE A 501 -22.75 -44.72 -19.07
C ILE A 501 -22.06 -45.91 -19.74
N VAL A 502 -20.99 -45.67 -20.51
CA VAL A 502 -20.31 -46.72 -21.27
C VAL A 502 -19.76 -47.80 -20.34
N TRP A 503 -19.08 -47.42 -19.26
CA TRP A 503 -18.57 -48.38 -18.27
C TRP A 503 -19.67 -49.01 -17.43
N GLY A 504 -20.81 -48.34 -17.24
CA GLY A 504 -21.98 -48.90 -16.57
C GLY A 504 -22.62 -50.03 -17.37
N PHE A 505 -22.62 -49.95 -18.70
CA PHE A 505 -23.20 -50.98 -19.58
C PHE A 505 -22.20 -52.04 -20.04
N PHE A 506 -20.99 -51.63 -20.43
CA PHE A 506 -19.99 -52.48 -21.07
C PHE A 506 -18.78 -52.80 -20.17
N GLY A 507 -18.72 -52.22 -18.97
CA GLY A 507 -17.63 -52.45 -18.04
C GLY A 507 -17.59 -53.89 -17.51
N PRO A 508 -16.43 -54.32 -16.99
CA PRO A 508 -16.31 -55.59 -16.28
C PRO A 508 -17.20 -55.55 -15.03
N GLU A 509 -17.74 -56.71 -14.64
CA GLU A 509 -18.38 -56.82 -13.33
C GLU A 509 -17.32 -56.57 -12.29
N PRO A 510 -17.53 -55.59 -11.41
CA PRO A 510 -18.75 -54.86 -11.05
C PRO A 510 -18.85 -53.48 -11.73
N ARG A 511 -19.85 -53.35 -12.59
CA ARG A 511 -19.93 -52.25 -13.57
C ARG A 511 -20.03 -50.87 -12.92
N LEU A 512 -20.81 -50.75 -11.84
CA LEU A 512 -21.10 -49.46 -11.20
C LEU A 512 -19.86 -48.86 -10.52
N ALA A 513 -19.00 -49.68 -9.94
CA ALA A 513 -17.77 -49.22 -9.30
C ALA A 513 -16.75 -48.72 -10.35
N HIS A 514 -16.53 -49.49 -11.42
CA HIS A 514 -15.66 -49.07 -12.53
C HIS A 514 -16.19 -47.84 -13.26
N ALA A 515 -17.52 -47.76 -13.47
CA ALA A 515 -18.15 -46.59 -14.06
C ALA A 515 -17.91 -45.32 -13.26
N MET A 516 -18.13 -45.39 -11.95
CA MET A 516 -17.94 -44.25 -11.05
C MET A 516 -16.47 -43.81 -11.05
N ILE A 517 -15.52 -44.72 -10.83
CA ILE A 517 -14.09 -44.38 -10.77
C ILE A 517 -13.61 -43.73 -12.06
N ASN A 518 -13.94 -44.29 -13.22
CA ASN A 518 -13.49 -43.74 -14.49
C ASN A 518 -14.12 -42.38 -14.78
N ALA A 519 -15.39 -42.17 -14.42
CA ALA A 519 -16.03 -40.87 -14.52
C ALA A 519 -15.38 -39.83 -13.59
N VAL A 520 -15.07 -40.21 -12.35
CA VAL A 520 -14.35 -39.36 -11.40
C VAL A 520 -12.93 -39.05 -11.89
N ALA A 521 -12.22 -40.04 -12.41
CA ALA A 521 -10.88 -39.86 -12.97
C ALA A 521 -10.87 -38.86 -14.13
N VAL A 522 -11.89 -38.89 -15.01
CA VAL A 522 -12.07 -37.88 -16.08
C VAL A 522 -12.24 -36.48 -15.49
N LEU A 523 -13.04 -36.31 -14.43
CA LEU A 523 -13.22 -35.01 -13.79
C LEU A 523 -11.93 -34.50 -13.12
N ILE A 524 -11.19 -35.40 -12.47
CA ILE A 524 -9.94 -35.07 -11.77
C ILE A 524 -8.84 -34.68 -12.77
N ILE A 525 -8.60 -35.50 -13.80
CA ILE A 525 -7.52 -35.28 -14.78
C ILE A 525 -7.76 -34.02 -15.61
N ALA A 526 -9.02 -33.62 -15.77
CA ALA A 526 -9.40 -32.45 -16.54
C ALA A 526 -9.16 -31.13 -15.80
N CYS A 527 -8.76 -31.08 -14.52
CA CYS A 527 -8.51 -29.82 -13.82
C CYS A 527 -7.50 -28.95 -14.59
N PRO A 528 -7.89 -27.77 -15.11
CA PRO A 528 -7.01 -26.91 -15.87
C PRO A 528 -6.19 -26.02 -14.93
N CYS A 529 -5.62 -26.60 -13.87
CA CYS A 529 -5.07 -25.83 -12.76
C CYS A 529 -3.88 -24.92 -13.20
N ALA A 530 -3.17 -25.32 -14.27
CA ALA A 530 -2.11 -24.51 -14.90
C ALA A 530 -2.63 -23.41 -15.83
N LEU A 531 -3.81 -23.57 -16.43
CA LEU A 531 -4.39 -22.60 -17.37
C LEU A 531 -4.72 -21.29 -16.67
N GLY A 532 -5.25 -21.35 -15.45
CA GLY A 532 -5.55 -20.18 -14.63
C GLY A 532 -4.31 -19.40 -14.15
N LEU A 533 -3.12 -20.01 -14.23
CA LEU A 533 -1.86 -19.40 -13.78
C LEU A 533 -0.95 -18.93 -14.91
N ALA A 534 -1.12 -19.48 -16.12
CA ALA A 534 -0.29 -19.14 -17.26
C ALA A 534 -0.28 -17.62 -17.51
N THR A 535 -1.46 -17.01 -17.63
CA THR A 535 -1.58 -15.58 -17.98
C THR A 535 -1.02 -14.65 -16.89
N PRO A 536 -1.40 -14.76 -15.59
CA PRO A 536 -0.85 -13.90 -14.55
C PRO A 536 0.66 -14.02 -14.39
N MET A 537 1.22 -15.24 -14.51
CA MET A 537 2.67 -15.45 -14.40
C MET A 537 3.42 -14.80 -15.55
N SER A 538 2.94 -14.95 -16.79
CA SER A 538 3.55 -14.32 -17.96
C SER A 538 3.53 -12.80 -17.86
N ILE A 539 2.41 -12.21 -17.44
CA ILE A 539 2.30 -10.76 -17.23
C ILE A 539 3.25 -10.29 -16.13
N MET A 540 3.30 -10.99 -14.99
CA MET A 540 4.18 -10.60 -13.87
C MET A 540 5.64 -10.55 -14.29
N VAL A 541 6.12 -11.61 -14.96
CA VAL A 541 7.49 -11.67 -15.45
C VAL A 541 7.74 -10.60 -16.52
N GLY A 542 6.77 -10.40 -17.42
CA GLY A 542 6.82 -9.36 -18.47
C GLY A 542 6.96 -7.94 -17.89
N THR A 543 6.08 -7.56 -16.98
CA THR A 543 6.12 -6.24 -16.31
C THR A 543 7.36 -6.07 -15.45
N GLY A 544 7.75 -7.10 -14.70
CA GLY A 544 9.00 -7.08 -13.91
C GLY A 544 10.23 -6.89 -14.79
N LYS A 545 10.28 -7.57 -15.94
CA LYS A 545 11.37 -7.40 -16.92
C LYS A 545 11.33 -6.02 -17.57
N GLY A 546 10.16 -5.50 -17.94
CA GLY A 546 9.98 -4.16 -18.49
C GLY A 546 10.51 -3.07 -17.53
N ALA A 547 10.22 -3.20 -16.24
CA ALA A 547 10.72 -2.27 -15.23
C ALA A 547 12.26 -2.23 -15.15
N THR A 548 12.95 -3.38 -15.30
CA THR A 548 14.42 -3.41 -15.36
C THR A 548 15.01 -2.71 -16.58
N LEU A 549 14.18 -2.41 -17.60
CA LEU A 549 14.55 -1.68 -18.80
C LEU A 549 14.02 -0.24 -18.80
N GLY A 550 13.49 0.25 -17.67
CA GLY A 550 12.92 1.60 -17.56
C GLY A 550 11.52 1.74 -18.19
N VAL A 551 10.86 0.64 -18.55
CA VAL A 551 9.50 0.64 -19.11
C VAL A 551 8.50 0.29 -18.01
N LEU A 552 7.74 1.28 -17.57
CA LEU A 552 6.71 1.11 -16.53
C LEU A 552 5.36 0.81 -17.18
N ILE A 553 4.91 -0.43 -17.04
CA ILE A 553 3.67 -0.93 -17.63
C ILE A 553 2.58 -0.90 -16.55
N LYS A 554 1.67 0.07 -16.64
CA LYS A 554 0.64 0.32 -15.62
C LYS A 554 -0.45 -0.75 -15.57
N ASN A 555 -0.80 -1.35 -16.72
CA ASN A 555 -1.85 -2.35 -16.84
C ASN A 555 -1.37 -3.54 -17.69
N ALA A 556 -1.80 -4.74 -17.31
CA ALA A 556 -1.49 -5.98 -18.04
C ALA A 556 -1.92 -5.92 -19.52
N GLU A 557 -3.03 -5.23 -19.77
CA GLU A 557 -3.58 -5.03 -21.11
C GLU A 557 -2.61 -4.30 -22.05
N ALA A 558 -1.83 -3.33 -21.54
CA ALA A 558 -0.87 -2.61 -22.38
C ALA A 558 0.19 -3.53 -22.98
N LEU A 559 0.62 -4.59 -22.27
CA LEU A 559 1.54 -5.59 -22.82
C LEU A 559 0.97 -6.29 -24.05
N GLU A 560 -0.31 -6.68 -23.98
CA GLU A 560 -0.99 -7.40 -25.06
C GLU A 560 -1.35 -6.49 -26.24
N ILE A 561 -1.79 -5.26 -25.96
CA ILE A 561 -2.11 -4.29 -27.00
C ILE A 561 -0.82 -3.88 -27.73
N MET A 562 0.28 -3.68 -27.00
CA MET A 562 1.55 -3.25 -27.59
C MET A 562 2.05 -4.24 -28.67
N GLU A 563 1.79 -5.55 -28.53
CA GLU A 563 2.08 -6.53 -29.59
C GLU A 563 1.36 -6.23 -30.91
N LYS A 564 0.14 -5.69 -30.82
CA LYS A 564 -0.74 -5.43 -31.96
C LYS A 564 -0.56 -4.04 -32.56
N VAL A 565 0.20 -3.15 -31.90
CA VAL A 565 0.43 -1.78 -32.38
C VAL A 565 1.33 -1.83 -33.60
N ASP A 566 0.83 -1.35 -34.73
CA ASP A 566 1.58 -1.19 -35.99
C ASP A 566 1.98 0.27 -36.27
N THR A 567 1.32 1.21 -35.60
CA THR A 567 1.43 2.65 -35.84
C THR A 567 1.67 3.38 -34.52
N LEU A 568 2.79 4.09 -34.41
CA LEU A 568 3.12 4.93 -33.25
C LEU A 568 2.94 6.40 -33.63
N VAL A 569 1.97 7.07 -33.00
CA VAL A 569 1.83 8.53 -33.08
C VAL A 569 2.52 9.12 -31.85
N VAL A 570 3.45 10.03 -32.08
CA VAL A 570 4.26 10.65 -31.01
C VAL A 570 3.91 12.12 -30.90
N ASP A 571 3.74 12.59 -29.66
CA ASP A 571 3.74 14.03 -29.41
C ASP A 571 5.16 14.59 -29.60
N LYS A 572 5.26 15.86 -29.96
CA LYS A 572 6.57 16.48 -30.22
C LYS A 572 7.19 16.98 -28.92
N THR A 573 6.48 17.83 -28.18
CA THR A 573 7.06 18.61 -27.08
C THR A 573 7.17 17.74 -25.83
N GLY A 574 8.36 17.63 -25.23
CA GLY A 574 8.55 16.82 -24.02
C GLY A 574 8.59 15.30 -24.24
N THR A 575 8.20 14.81 -25.43
CA THR A 575 8.37 13.41 -25.85
C THR A 575 9.54 13.26 -26.82
N LEU A 576 9.55 14.01 -27.93
CA LEU A 576 10.68 14.03 -28.87
C LEU A 576 11.71 15.12 -28.53
N THR A 577 11.28 16.19 -27.87
CA THR A 577 12.13 17.31 -27.46
C THR A 577 12.36 17.32 -25.96
N GLU A 578 13.43 17.99 -25.50
CA GLU A 578 13.78 18.12 -24.08
C GLU A 578 12.75 18.91 -23.24
N GLY A 579 11.71 19.48 -23.88
CA GLY A 579 10.66 20.25 -23.20
C GLY A 579 11.12 21.59 -22.60
N LYS A 580 12.41 21.93 -22.73
CA LYS A 580 12.98 23.18 -22.23
C LYS A 580 13.51 24.02 -23.40
N PRO A 581 13.10 25.30 -23.53
CA PRO A 581 13.65 26.16 -24.55
C PRO A 581 15.13 26.46 -24.22
N GLN A 582 16.02 26.23 -25.20
CA GLN A 582 17.42 26.62 -25.13
C GLN A 582 17.72 27.60 -26.27
N LEU A 583 18.45 28.67 -25.96
CA LEU A 583 18.92 29.61 -26.98
C LEU A 583 19.96 28.89 -27.86
N VAL A 584 19.58 28.61 -29.11
CA VAL A 584 20.49 28.09 -30.14
C VAL A 584 20.98 29.25 -31.00
N SER A 585 22.31 29.43 -31.01
CA SER A 585 23.05 30.54 -31.63
C SER A 585 22.98 30.58 -33.15
#